data_AF-A0A8S0XYW0-F1
#
_entry.id   AF-A0A8S0XYW0-F1
#
_cell.length_a   1.000
_cell.length_b   1.000
_cell.length_c   1.000
_cell.angle_alpha   90.00
_cell.angle_beta   90.00
_cell.angle_gamma   90.00
#
_symmetry.space_group_name_H-M   'P 1'
#
loop_
_entity.id
_entity.type
_entity.pdbx_description
1 polymer ?
#
loop_
_entity_poly.entity_id
_entity_poly.type
_entity_poly.pdbx_seq_one_letter_code
_entity_poly.pdbx_strand_id
1 'polypeptide(L)' 'MQQRKVGILLFNEVEVLDFAGPFEVFSLTTYPGTDIKPFEVRTIAQTKEIINTRNGLQIMPYFSFADNPSFDMSNVRI' A
#
# COMPACT_ATOMS: atom_id res chain seq x y z
N MET A 1 17.63 -11.65 -6.43
CA MET A 1 17.08 -10.30 -6.70
C MET A 1 16.48 -9.79 -5.39
N GLN A 2 16.69 -8.52 -5.04
CA GLN A 2 16.13 -7.98 -3.79
C GLN A 2 14.68 -7.54 -4.01
N GLN A 3 13.78 -7.98 -3.15
CA GLN A 3 12.39 -7.55 -3.14
C GLN A 3 12.30 -6.18 -2.43
N ARG A 4 11.71 -5.19 -3.10
CA ARG A 4 11.51 -3.84 -2.54
C ARG A 4 10.21 -3.80 -1.74
N LYS A 5 10.23 -3.15 -0.59
CA LYS A 5 9.04 -3.01 0.25
C LYS A 5 8.32 -1.72 -0.11
N VAL A 6 7.11 -1.81 -0.62
CA VAL A 6 6.30 -0.67 -1.06
C VAL A 6 5.21 -0.41 -0.02
N GLY A 7 5.25 0.79 0.56
CA GLY A 7 4.24 1.28 1.48
C GLY A 7 3.20 2.14 0.78
N ILE A 8 1.93 1.76 0.85
CA ILE A 8 0.82 2.59 0.37
C ILE A 8 0.18 3.28 1.58
N LEU A 9 0.33 4.59 1.63
CA LEU A 9 -0.18 5.42 2.70
C LEU A 9 -1.70 5.61 2.59
N LEU A 10 -2.42 5.26 3.64
CA LEU A 10 -3.85 5.46 3.80
C LEU A 10 -4.12 6.52 4.87
N PHE A 11 -5.19 7.27 4.67
CA PHE A 11 -5.71 8.27 5.59
C PHE A 11 -7.22 8.42 5.37
N ASN A 12 -7.94 8.97 6.36
CA ASN A 12 -9.38 9.20 6.22
C ASN A 12 -9.68 10.10 5.03
N GLU A 13 -10.79 9.82 4.34
CA GLU A 13 -11.22 10.49 3.12
C GLU A 13 -10.28 10.28 1.91
N VAL A 14 -9.47 9.22 1.92
CA VAL A 14 -8.73 8.78 0.71
C VAL A 14 -9.71 8.27 -0.35
N GLU A 15 -9.45 8.57 -1.62
CA GLU A 15 -10.19 8.00 -2.74
C GLU A 15 -9.81 6.53 -2.93
N VAL A 16 -10.79 5.68 -3.25
CA VAL A 16 -10.54 4.23 -3.35
C VAL A 16 -9.53 3.90 -4.44
N LEU A 17 -9.61 4.58 -5.57
CA LEU A 17 -8.75 4.32 -6.72
C LEU A 17 -7.29 4.74 -6.49
N ASP A 18 -7.07 5.77 -5.68
CA ASP A 18 -5.72 6.31 -5.42
C ASP A 18 -4.81 5.27 -4.76
N PHE A 19 -5.35 4.45 -3.86
CA PHE A 19 -4.59 3.36 -3.24
C PHE A 19 -4.79 2.03 -3.95
N ALA A 20 -6.00 1.71 -4.44
CA ALA A 20 -6.30 0.41 -5.03
C ALA A 20 -5.57 0.18 -6.35
N GLY A 21 -5.44 1.22 -7.18
CA GLY A 21 -4.73 1.14 -8.46
C GLY A 21 -3.26 0.73 -8.28
N PRO A 22 -2.46 1.49 -7.52
CA PRO A 22 -1.08 1.13 -7.23
C PRO A 22 -0.95 -0.20 -6.46
N PHE A 23 -1.86 -0.48 -5.54
CA PHE A 23 -1.87 -1.74 -4.78
C PHE A 23 -1.93 -2.94 -5.72
N GLU A 24 -2.86 -2.92 -6.68
CA GLU A 24 -3.04 -4.01 -7.64
C GLU A 24 -1.82 -4.18 -8.55
N VAL A 25 -1.36 -3.09 -9.17
CA VAL A 25 -0.23 -3.12 -10.11
C VAL A 25 1.03 -3.67 -9.43
N PHE A 26 1.41 -3.15 -8.26
CA PHE A 26 2.61 -3.61 -7.56
C PHE A 26 2.48 -5.03 -7.04
N SER A 27 1.28 -5.44 -6.58
CA SER A 27 1.04 -6.80 -6.06
C SER A 27 1.05 -7.85 -7.18
N LEU A 28 0.62 -7.49 -8.39
CA LEU A 28 0.60 -8.40 -9.54
C LEU A 28 1.93 -8.48 -10.28
N THR A 29 2.75 -7.42 -10.29
CA THR A 29 4.02 -7.38 -11.03
C THR A 29 4.92 -8.57 -10.71
N THR A 30 5.50 -9.21 -11.74
CA THR A 30 6.56 -10.23 -11.62
C THR A 30 7.72 -9.91 -12.55
N TYR A 31 8.89 -10.52 -12.32
CA TYR A 31 9.96 -10.47 -13.31
C TYR A 31 9.56 -11.27 -14.57
N PRO A 32 9.90 -10.78 -15.79
CA PRO A 32 9.52 -11.45 -17.04
C PRO A 32 9.89 -12.93 -17.07
N GLY A 33 8.92 -13.78 -17.41
CA GLY A 33 9.12 -15.23 -17.49
C GLY A 33 9.26 -15.95 -16.14
N THR A 34 8.92 -15.31 -15.03
CA THR A 34 8.98 -15.89 -13.69
C THR A 34 7.77 -15.50 -12.83
N ASP A 35 7.57 -16.22 -11.73
CA ASP A 35 6.61 -15.86 -10.67
C ASP A 35 7.23 -15.04 -9.53
N ILE A 36 8.49 -14.60 -9.70
CA ILE A 36 9.22 -13.85 -8.67
C ILE A 36 8.65 -12.44 -8.58
N LYS A 37 8.15 -12.07 -7.39
CA LYS A 37 7.62 -10.73 -7.11
C LYS A 37 8.77 -9.75 -6.78
N PRO A 38 8.89 -8.62 -7.50
CA PRO A 38 9.85 -7.58 -7.17
C PRO A 38 9.43 -6.71 -5.99
N PHE A 39 8.14 -6.71 -5.63
CA PHE A 39 7.57 -5.86 -4.59
C PHE A 39 6.92 -6.65 -3.46
N GLU A 40 7.08 -6.19 -2.23
CA GLU A 40 6.26 -6.55 -1.08
C GLU A 40 5.40 -5.35 -0.73
N VAL A 41 4.10 -5.40 -1.05
CA VAL A 41 3.18 -4.27 -0.88
C VAL A 41 2.45 -4.36 0.45
N ARG A 42 2.40 -3.24 1.19
CA ARG A 42 1.72 -3.12 2.48
C ARG A 42 1.01 -1.78 2.58
N THR A 43 -0.15 -1.76 3.24
CA THR A 43 -0.84 -0.52 3.60
C THR A 43 -0.32 0.02 4.93
N ILE A 44 -0.12 1.33 5.00
CA ILE A 44 0.38 2.03 6.17
C ILE A 44 -0.57 3.18 6.46
N ALA A 45 -0.86 3.44 7.72
CA ALA A 45 -1.58 4.65 8.13
C ALA A 45 -0.94 5.27 9.38
N GLN A 46 -1.48 6.39 9.84
CA GLN A 46 -1.01 7.02 11.08
C GLN A 46 -1.22 6.11 12.30
N THR A 47 -2.36 5.41 12.36
CA THR A 47 -2.74 4.47 13.43
C THR A 47 -3.25 3.15 12.81
N LYS A 48 -3.54 2.13 13.63
CA LYS A 48 -4.23 0.90 13.19
C LYS A 48 -5.76 1.01 13.26
N GLU A 49 -6.30 2.21 13.26
CA GLU A 49 -7.74 2.42 13.23
C GLU A 49 -8.30 2.21 11.81
N ILE A 50 -9.59 1.90 11.73
CA ILE A 50 -10.28 1.77 10.44
C ILE A 50 -10.24 3.13 9.73
N ILE A 51 -9.77 3.11 8.49
CA ILE A 51 -9.83 4.24 7.57
C ILE A 51 -11.18 4.25 6.87
N ASN A 52 -11.88 5.38 6.93
CA ASN A 52 -13.08 5.62 6.13
C ASN A 52 -12.67 6.35 4.85
N THR A 53 -12.94 5.75 3.69
CA THR A 53 -12.76 6.40 2.38
C THR A 53 -13.96 7.31 2.07
N ARG A 54 -13.82 8.19 1.07
CA ARG A 54 -14.87 9.17 0.70
C ARG A 54 -16.25 8.59 0.41
N ASN A 55 -16.30 7.35 -0.10
CA ASN A 55 -17.55 6.68 -0.47
C ASN A 55 -17.99 5.63 0.57
N GLY A 56 -17.45 5.70 1.79
CA GLY A 56 -17.87 4.85 2.92
C GLY A 56 -17.27 3.44 2.93
N LEU A 57 -16.38 3.10 1.99
CA LEU A 57 -15.58 1.87 2.11
C LEU A 57 -14.64 2.00 3.31
N GLN A 58 -14.63 0.98 4.15
CA GLN A 58 -13.80 0.90 5.35
C GLN A 58 -12.62 -0.04 5.14
N ILE A 59 -11.44 0.39 5.58
CA ILE A 59 -10.19 -0.33 5.35
C ILE A 59 -9.36 -0.36 6.63
N MET A 60 -8.86 -1.55 6.97
CA MET A 60 -7.90 -1.73 8.05
C MET A 60 -6.48 -1.64 7.48
N PRO A 61 -5.64 -0.67 7.90
CA PRO A 61 -4.25 -0.60 7.49
C PRO A 61 -3.44 -1.74 8.13
N TYR A 62 -2.45 -2.27 7.40
CA TYR A 62 -1.61 -3.35 7.91
C TYR A 62 -0.61 -2.85 8.96
N PHE A 63 0.00 -1.69 8.68
CA PHE A 63 0.93 -1.00 9.58
C PHE A 63 0.43 0.39 9.97
N SER A 64 0.85 0.81 11.15
CA SER A 64 0.84 2.17 11.63
C SER A 64 2.25 2.74 11.61
N PHE A 65 2.40 4.06 11.78
CA PHE A 65 3.73 4.67 11.93
C PHE A 65 4.47 4.16 13.18
N ALA A 66 3.73 3.77 14.22
CA ALA A 66 4.30 3.23 15.45
C ALA A 66 4.94 1.85 15.26
N ASP A 67 4.53 1.08 14.24
CA ASP A 67 5.15 -0.22 13.93
C ASP A 67 6.59 -0.07 13.38
N ASN A 68 7.05 1.18 13.14
CA ASN A 68 8.35 1.55 12.59
C ASN A 68 8.81 0.68 11.40
N PRO A 69 7.99 0.52 10.36
CA PRO A 69 8.33 -0.40 9.29
C PRO A 69 9.30 0.24 8.29
N SER A 70 10.32 -0.51 7.86
CA SER A 70 11.25 -0.09 6.81
C SER A 70 10.61 -0.25 5.41
N PHE A 71 10.09 0.83 4.85
CA PHE A 71 9.48 0.87 3.51
C PHE A 71 10.14 1.89 2.60
N ASP A 72 10.26 1.56 1.31
CA ASP A 72 10.43 2.53 0.25
C ASP A 72 9.06 3.19 0.04
N MET A 73 8.90 4.40 0.56
CA MET A 73 7.63 5.13 0.52
C MET A 73 7.36 5.59 -0.92
N SER A 74 6.50 4.89 -1.64
CA SER A 74 6.01 5.36 -2.95
C SER A 74 4.98 6.46 -2.69
N ASN A 75 5.39 7.71 -2.79
CA ASN A 75 4.49 8.86 -2.76
C ASN A 75 3.76 8.89 -4.12
N VAL A 76 2.74 8.05 -4.28
CA VAL A 76 1.94 8.00 -5.50
C VAL A 76 1.00 9.20 -5.48
N ARG A 77 1.36 10.24 -6.24
CA ARG A 77 0.45 11.31 -6.65
C ARG A 77 0.07 11.02 -8.10
N ILE A 78 -1.22 10.76 -8.34
CA ILE A 78 -1.81 10.69 -9.68
C ILE A 78 -2.49 12.04 -9.93
#